data_AF-A0A437UPD1-F1
#
_entry.id   AF-A0A437UPD1-F1
#
_cell.length_a   1.000
_cell.length_b   1.000
_cell.length_c   1.000
_cell.angle_alpha   90.00
_cell.angle_beta   90.00
_cell.angle_gamma   90.00
#
_symmetry.space_group_name_H-M   'P 1'
#
loop_
_entity.id
_entity.type
_entity.pdbx_description
1 polymer ?
#
loop_
_entity_poly.entity_id
_entity_poly.type
_entity_poly.pdbx_seq_one_letter_code
_entity_poly.pdbx_strand_id
1 'polypeptide(L)'
;MKREDLKALGLNDEQIGSIMALHGQTVNELNGKLTGAQQEVEQFKTQLANNQTELDSLKESAQGNEDLTKQLTDLQAAFDTSKAKSAAKITELQKQSAIDLAITQSGARNVKAVKALLDSSSLELTDNGEVKGLDKALETVRSENDYLFQGAPKPPQFVNPNNPNPNGQEDKSILEKIQERLGE
;
A
#
# COMPACT_ATOMS: atom_id res chain seq x y z
N MET A 1 -2.88 -6.63 -7.22
CA MET A 1 -2.78 -8.07 -7.57
C MET A 1 -3.14 -8.24 -9.04
N LYS A 2 -2.47 -9.11 -9.81
CA LYS A 2 -2.80 -9.36 -11.22
C LYS A 2 -3.54 -10.68 -11.40
N ARG A 3 -4.38 -10.76 -12.44
CA ARG A 3 -5.21 -11.92 -12.74
C ARG A 3 -4.34 -13.15 -13.08
N GLU A 4 -3.21 -12.88 -13.72
CA GLU A 4 -2.19 -13.80 -14.18
C GLU A 4 -1.50 -14.49 -13.01
N ASP A 5 -1.22 -13.74 -11.94
CA ASP A 5 -0.64 -14.27 -10.70
C ASP A 5 -1.60 -15.25 -10.02
N LEU A 6 -2.91 -14.94 -10.05
CA LEU A 6 -3.95 -15.81 -9.50
C LEU A 6 -4.18 -17.07 -10.35
N LYS A 7 -4.13 -16.94 -11.68
CA LYS A 7 -4.21 -18.08 -12.60
C LYS A 7 -3.03 -19.04 -12.43
N ALA A 8 -1.85 -18.49 -12.17
CA ALA A 8 -0.66 -19.26 -11.91
C ALA A 8 -0.67 -19.99 -10.54
N LEU A 9 -1.53 -19.57 -9.60
CA LEU A 9 -1.79 -20.27 -8.34
C LEU A 9 -2.74 -21.47 -8.49
N GLY A 10 -3.13 -21.81 -9.73
CA GLY A 10 -4.05 -22.93 -10.00
C GLY A 10 -5.51 -22.62 -9.66
N LEU A 11 -5.84 -21.35 -9.42
CA LEU A 11 -7.22 -20.92 -9.21
C LEU A 11 -7.97 -20.96 -10.55
N ASN A 12 -9.22 -21.39 -10.51
CA ASN A 12 -10.08 -21.35 -11.69
C ASN A 12 -10.57 -19.91 -11.97
N ASP A 13 -11.03 -19.64 -13.19
CA ASP A 13 -11.44 -18.29 -13.61
C ASP A 13 -12.54 -17.65 -12.74
N GLU A 14 -13.36 -18.48 -12.08
CA GLU A 14 -14.43 -18.08 -11.18
C GLU A 14 -13.91 -17.61 -9.81
N GLN A 15 -12.96 -18.37 -9.24
CA GLN A 15 -12.25 -18.02 -8.00
C GLN A 15 -11.40 -16.76 -8.20
N ILE A 16 -10.72 -16.66 -9.34
CA ILE A 16 -9.95 -15.47 -9.71
C ILE A 16 -10.87 -14.24 -9.81
N GLY A 17 -12.03 -14.39 -10.46
CA GLY A 17 -13.02 -13.33 -10.55
C GLY A 17 -13.47 -12.84 -9.17
N SER A 18 -13.78 -13.76 -8.27
CA SER A 18 -14.21 -13.44 -6.90
C SER A 18 -13.13 -12.73 -6.09
N ILE A 19 -11.88 -13.21 -6.14
CA ILE A 19 -10.75 -12.60 -5.41
C ILE A 19 -10.42 -11.21 -5.96
N MET A 20 -10.40 -11.04 -7.28
CA MET A 20 -10.16 -9.74 -7.90
C MET A 20 -11.27 -8.73 -7.61
N ALA A 21 -12.53 -9.19 -7.53
CA ALA A 21 -13.65 -8.34 -7.13
C ALA A 21 -13.51 -7.87 -5.67
N LEU A 22 -13.21 -8.78 -4.73
CA LEU A 22 -12.94 -8.45 -3.33
C LEU A 22 -11.74 -7.50 -3.18
N HIS A 23 -10.65 -7.78 -3.87
CA HIS A 23 -9.46 -6.92 -3.86
C HIS A 23 -9.76 -5.54 -4.45
N GLY A 24 -10.47 -5.46 -5.57
CA GLY A 24 -10.92 -4.21 -6.16
C GLY A 24 -11.83 -3.41 -5.23
N GLN A 25 -12.72 -4.09 -4.50
CA GLN A 25 -13.56 -3.45 -3.48
C GLN A 25 -12.71 -2.86 -2.34
N THR A 26 -11.73 -3.61 -1.81
CA THR A 26 -10.82 -3.11 -0.77
C THR A 26 -9.97 -1.93 -1.26
N VAL A 27 -9.42 -2.01 -2.47
CA VAL A 27 -8.61 -0.93 -3.06
C VAL A 27 -9.47 0.32 -3.28
N ASN A 28 -10.68 0.17 -3.79
CA ASN A 28 -11.61 1.30 -3.96
C ASN A 28 -12.02 1.91 -2.62
N GLU A 29 -12.27 1.09 -1.60
CA GLU A 29 -12.58 1.59 -0.25
C GLU A 29 -11.40 2.35 0.37
N LEU A 30 -10.18 1.83 0.23
CA LEU A 30 -8.95 2.49 0.68
C LEU A 30 -8.72 3.80 -0.06
N ASN A 31 -8.89 3.82 -1.39
CA ASN A 31 -8.80 5.04 -2.19
C ASN A 31 -9.87 6.06 -1.77
N GLY A 32 -11.11 5.62 -1.52
CA GLY A 32 -12.18 6.49 -1.04
C GLY A 32 -11.86 7.11 0.32
N LYS A 33 -11.34 6.31 1.27
CA LYS A 33 -10.88 6.81 2.58
C LYS A 33 -9.71 7.77 2.44
N LEU A 34 -8.78 7.49 1.53
CA LEU A 34 -7.63 8.36 1.27
C LEU A 34 -8.07 9.70 0.69
N THR A 35 -8.94 9.71 -0.32
CA THR A 35 -9.49 10.93 -0.90
C THR A 35 -10.31 11.72 0.12
N GLY A 36 -11.13 11.05 0.93
CA GLY A 36 -11.87 11.69 2.02
C GLY A 36 -10.93 12.35 3.04
N ALA A 37 -9.89 11.64 3.47
CA ALA A 37 -8.88 12.20 4.36
C ALA A 37 -8.12 13.38 3.74
N GLN A 38 -7.81 13.33 2.43
CA GLN A 38 -7.20 14.45 1.71
C GLN A 38 -8.12 15.69 1.67
N GLN A 39 -9.42 15.49 1.46
CA GLN A 39 -10.41 16.57 1.47
C GLN A 39 -10.56 17.19 2.87
N GLU A 40 -10.62 16.38 3.93
CA GLU A 40 -10.65 16.88 5.31
C GLU A 40 -9.39 17.68 5.64
N VAL A 41 -8.22 17.23 5.19
CA VAL A 41 -6.96 17.95 5.35
C VAL A 41 -7.01 19.33 4.70
N GLU A 42 -7.49 19.43 3.45
CA GLU A 42 -7.62 20.72 2.78
C GLU A 42 -8.65 21.63 3.45
N GLN A 43 -9.78 21.07 3.90
CA GLN A 43 -10.77 21.83 4.67
C GLN A 43 -10.18 22.38 5.98
N PHE A 44 -9.43 21.57 6.72
CA PHE A 44 -8.77 22.01 7.95
C PHE A 44 -7.71 23.08 7.66
N LYS A 45 -6.94 22.97 6.57
CA LYS A 45 -6.01 24.02 6.15
C LYS A 45 -6.72 25.34 5.88
N THR A 46 -7.87 25.31 5.19
CA THR A 46 -8.67 26.53 4.95
C THR A 46 -9.18 27.14 6.24
N GLN A 47 -9.76 26.34 7.15
CA GLN A 47 -10.23 26.84 8.46
C GLN A 47 -9.09 27.46 9.26
N LEU A 48 -7.90 26.86 9.21
CA LEU A 48 -6.72 27.37 9.89
C LEU A 48 -6.26 28.72 9.30
N ALA A 49 -6.36 28.91 7.98
CA ALA A 49 -6.07 30.20 7.36
C ALA A 49 -7.10 31.28 7.75
N ASN A 50 -8.38 30.91 7.84
CA ASN A 50 -9.44 31.82 8.28
C ASN A 50 -9.26 32.24 9.74
N ASN A 51 -9.02 31.27 10.64
CA ASN A 51 -8.78 31.55 12.06
C ASN A 51 -7.57 32.47 12.26
N GLN A 52 -6.51 32.29 11.48
CA GLN A 52 -5.34 33.17 11.50
C GLN A 52 -5.73 34.62 11.16
N THR A 53 -6.54 34.78 10.10
CA THR A 53 -6.98 36.10 9.63
C THR A 53 -7.87 36.79 10.66
N GLU A 54 -8.77 36.04 11.32
CA GLU A 54 -9.60 36.56 12.41
C GLU A 54 -8.76 36.96 13.63
N LEU A 55 -7.74 36.16 13.98
CA LEU A 55 -6.81 36.46 15.08
C LEU A 55 -6.05 37.77 14.83
N ASP A 56 -5.53 37.95 13.62
CA ASP A 56 -4.82 39.17 13.23
C ASP A 56 -5.75 40.40 13.28
N SER A 57 -7.00 40.26 12.82
CA SER A 57 -8.01 41.33 12.89
C SER A 57 -8.42 41.67 14.34
N LEU A 58 -8.53 40.68 15.21
CA LEU A 58 -8.82 40.90 16.64
C LEU A 58 -7.66 41.62 17.33
N LYS A 59 -6.42 41.30 16.93
CA LYS A 59 -5.20 41.93 17.45
C LYS A 59 -5.10 43.40 17.06
N GLU A 60 -5.45 43.75 15.82
CA GLU A 60 -5.59 45.16 15.41
C GLU A 60 -6.69 45.86 16.20
N SER A 61 -7.86 45.22 16.37
CA SER A 61 -8.99 45.79 17.10
C SER A 61 -8.75 45.97 18.60
N ALA A 62 -7.84 45.18 19.18
CA ALA A 62 -7.48 45.23 20.59
C ALA A 62 -6.33 46.20 20.91
N GLN A 63 -5.76 46.89 19.90
CA GLN A 63 -4.70 47.87 20.12
C GLN A 63 -5.13 48.94 21.12
N GLY A 64 -4.35 49.11 22.19
CA GLY A 64 -4.62 50.03 23.28
C GLY A 64 -5.12 49.39 24.57
N ASN A 65 -5.42 48.08 24.57
CA ASN A 65 -5.63 47.30 25.79
C ASN A 65 -4.49 46.29 25.97
N GLU A 66 -3.57 46.57 26.91
CA GLU A 66 -2.34 45.80 27.11
C GLU A 66 -2.61 44.33 27.49
N ASP A 67 -3.59 44.08 28.36
CA ASP A 67 -3.96 42.73 28.78
C ASP A 67 -4.55 41.91 27.63
N LEU A 68 -5.46 42.50 26.84
CA LEU A 68 -6.05 41.88 25.66
C LEU A 68 -5.00 41.65 24.55
N THR A 69 -4.10 42.60 24.34
CA THR A 69 -3.01 42.49 23.35
C THR A 69 -2.06 41.34 23.72
N LYS A 70 -1.79 41.16 25.01
CA LYS A 70 -0.95 40.07 25.52
C LYS A 70 -1.63 38.71 25.34
N GLN A 71 -2.90 38.59 25.73
CA GLN A 71 -3.68 37.35 25.51
C GLN A 71 -3.77 36.97 24.04
N LEU A 72 -3.96 37.94 23.14
CA LEU A 72 -4.00 37.68 21.70
C LEU A 72 -2.64 37.25 21.14
N THR A 73 -1.55 37.78 21.68
CA THR A 73 -0.20 37.35 21.28
C THR A 73 0.10 35.93 21.76
N ASP A 74 -0.31 35.57 22.98
CA ASP A 74 -0.17 34.20 23.49
C ASP A 74 -1.04 33.21 22.70
N LEU A 75 -2.27 33.60 22.37
CA LEU A 75 -3.18 32.80 21.56
C LEU A 75 -2.64 32.58 20.14
N GLN A 76 -2.06 33.62 19.54
CA GLN A 76 -1.40 33.53 18.23
C GLN A 76 -0.22 32.54 18.27
N ALA A 77 0.65 32.61 19.28
CA ALA A 77 1.77 31.69 19.42
C ALA A 77 1.33 30.23 19.62
N ALA A 78 0.26 30.02 20.40
CA ALA A 78 -0.34 28.69 20.59
C ALA A 78 -0.95 28.16 19.28
N PHE A 79 -1.61 29.05 18.52
CA PHE A 79 -2.19 28.73 17.22
C PHE A 79 -1.11 28.35 16.20
N ASP A 80 -0.03 29.12 16.09
CA ASP A 80 1.09 28.84 15.19
C ASP A 80 1.79 27.51 15.53
N THR A 81 1.96 27.23 16.82
CA THR A 81 2.51 25.95 17.29
C THR A 81 1.60 24.78 16.90
N SER A 82 0.28 24.93 17.10
CA SER A 82 -0.71 23.92 16.73
C SER A 82 -0.76 23.70 15.21
N LYS A 83 -0.68 24.78 14.43
CA LYS A 83 -0.61 24.78 12.98
C LYS A 83 0.61 24.02 12.47
N ALA A 84 1.79 24.31 13.00
CA ALA A 84 3.02 23.62 12.64
C ALA A 84 2.95 22.11 12.96
N LYS A 85 2.45 21.76 14.15
CA LYS A 85 2.28 20.35 14.56
C LYS A 85 1.28 19.60 13.68
N SER A 86 0.18 20.26 13.32
CA SER A 86 -0.85 19.68 12.47
C SER A 86 -0.35 19.50 11.04
N ALA A 87 0.33 20.50 10.47
CA ALA A 87 0.96 20.40 9.16
C ALA A 87 1.96 19.24 9.11
N ALA A 88 2.85 19.13 10.10
CA ALA A 88 3.79 18.01 10.20
C ALA A 88 3.07 16.64 10.25
N LYS A 89 1.99 16.53 11.03
CA LYS A 89 1.22 15.29 11.14
C LYS A 89 0.48 14.93 9.85
N ILE A 90 -0.01 15.92 9.12
CA ILE A 90 -0.64 15.75 7.81
C ILE A 90 0.38 15.22 6.81
N THR A 91 1.54 15.87 6.71
CA THR A 91 2.61 15.43 5.81
C THR A 91 3.07 14.01 6.15
N GLU A 92 3.20 13.68 7.43
CA GLU A 92 3.54 12.33 7.88
C GLU A 92 2.48 11.30 7.48
N LEU A 93 1.19 11.61 7.69
CA LEU A 93 0.08 10.73 7.29
C LEU A 93 0.03 10.52 5.77
N GLN A 94 0.24 11.58 4.99
CA GLN A 94 0.29 11.51 3.53
C GLN A 94 1.45 10.63 3.07
N LYS A 95 2.66 10.88 3.59
CA LYS A 95 3.83 10.04 3.35
C LYS A 95 3.55 8.59 3.70
N GLN A 96 2.95 8.35 4.86
CA GLN A 96 2.69 7.01 5.35
C GLN A 96 1.71 6.25 4.46
N SER A 97 0.65 6.93 4.02
CA SER A 97 -0.38 6.37 3.15
C SER A 97 0.15 6.08 1.75
N ALA A 98 0.97 6.98 1.20
CA ALA A 98 1.62 6.77 -0.08
C ALA A 98 2.57 5.56 -0.04
N ILE A 99 3.34 5.41 1.05
CA ILE A 99 4.18 4.23 1.29
C ILE A 99 3.32 2.95 1.34
N ASP A 100 2.26 2.92 2.13
CA ASP A 100 1.40 1.74 2.28
C ASP A 100 0.73 1.35 0.95
N LEU A 101 0.30 2.34 0.16
CA LEU A 101 -0.27 2.13 -1.16
C LEU A 101 0.75 1.50 -2.12
N ALA A 102 1.96 2.07 -2.20
CA ALA A 102 3.01 1.55 -3.07
C ALA A 102 3.49 0.15 -2.66
N ILE A 103 3.62 -0.13 -1.35
CA ILE A 103 3.91 -1.49 -0.86
C ILE A 103 2.80 -2.46 -1.30
N THR A 104 1.53 -2.07 -1.19
CA THR A 104 0.40 -2.89 -1.62
C THR A 104 0.45 -3.15 -3.14
N GLN A 105 0.73 -2.12 -3.93
CA GLN A 105 0.85 -2.20 -5.39
C GLN A 105 2.05 -3.08 -5.83
N SER A 106 3.13 -3.10 -5.03
CA SER A 106 4.30 -3.97 -5.26
C SER A 106 4.01 -5.47 -5.06
N GLY A 107 2.79 -5.85 -4.68
CA GLY A 107 2.43 -7.25 -4.46
C GLY A 107 2.97 -7.81 -3.15
N ALA A 108 3.19 -6.94 -2.15
CA ALA A 108 3.51 -7.39 -0.79
C ALA A 108 2.41 -8.31 -0.25
N ARG A 109 2.80 -9.43 0.34
CA ARG A 109 1.89 -10.35 1.07
C ARG A 109 1.49 -9.77 2.41
N ASN A 110 2.38 -9.01 3.05
CA ASN A 110 2.12 -8.32 4.31
C ASN A 110 2.73 -6.93 4.27
N VAL A 111 1.87 -5.91 4.09
CA VAL A 111 2.27 -4.51 3.99
C VAL A 111 3.06 -4.07 5.23
N LYS A 112 2.62 -4.45 6.43
CA LYS A 112 3.26 -4.08 7.69
C LYS A 112 4.66 -4.68 7.84
N ALA A 113 4.87 -5.92 7.39
CA ALA A 113 6.17 -6.57 7.43
C ALA A 113 7.15 -5.92 6.46
N VAL A 114 6.75 -5.68 5.21
CA VAL A 114 7.58 -4.98 4.21
C VAL A 114 7.91 -3.57 4.68
N LYS A 115 6.93 -2.86 5.21
CA LYS A 115 7.10 -1.51 5.76
C LYS A 115 8.15 -1.44 6.89
N ALA A 116 8.19 -2.44 7.76
CA ALA A 116 9.15 -2.49 8.85
C ALA A 116 10.60 -2.68 8.38
N LEU A 117 10.79 -3.17 7.14
CA LEU A 117 12.10 -3.35 6.51
C LEU A 117 12.51 -2.13 5.67
N LEU A 118 11.60 -1.19 5.43
CA LEU A 118 11.90 0.04 4.71
C LEU A 118 12.51 1.07 5.65
N ASP A 119 13.63 1.66 5.23
CA ASP A 119 14.16 2.84 5.87
C ASP A 119 13.28 4.05 5.53
N SER A 120 12.31 4.33 6.40
CA SER A 120 11.38 5.45 6.24
C SER A 120 12.07 6.82 6.32
N SER A 121 13.31 6.89 6.85
CA SER A 121 14.09 8.12 6.99
C SER A 121 14.70 8.56 5.66
N SER A 122 14.99 7.64 4.73
CA SER A 122 15.51 7.96 3.40
C SER A 122 14.43 8.32 2.38
N LEU A 123 13.16 8.23 2.76
CA LEU A 123 12.01 8.42 1.88
C LEU A 123 11.46 9.85 1.96
N GLU A 124 11.28 10.48 0.81
CA GLU A 124 10.77 11.85 0.71
C GLU A 124 9.42 11.87 0.02
N LEU A 125 8.43 12.53 0.62
CA LEU A 125 7.16 12.78 -0.05
C LEU A 125 7.37 13.92 -1.05
N THR A 126 7.03 13.69 -2.31
CA THR A 126 7.06 14.68 -3.38
C THR A 126 5.75 15.46 -3.42
N ASP A 127 5.75 16.63 -4.08
CA ASP A 127 4.56 17.48 -4.23
C ASP A 127 3.41 16.78 -4.97
N ASN A 128 3.71 15.74 -5.75
CA ASN A 128 2.73 14.94 -6.48
C ASN A 128 2.08 13.84 -5.61
N GLY A 129 2.46 13.73 -4.33
CA GLY A 129 1.97 12.69 -3.43
C GLY A 129 2.70 11.34 -3.57
N GLU A 130 3.74 11.26 -4.39
CA GLU A 130 4.59 10.07 -4.55
C GLU A 130 5.77 10.11 -3.58
N VAL A 131 6.30 8.94 -3.22
CA VAL A 131 7.43 8.84 -2.28
C VAL A 131 8.71 8.54 -3.06
N LYS A 132 9.58 9.55 -3.19
CA LYS A 132 10.86 9.42 -3.87
C LYS A 132 11.77 8.43 -3.13
N GLY A 133 12.43 7.57 -3.89
CA GLY A 133 13.33 6.53 -3.36
C GLY A 133 12.63 5.26 -2.89
N LEU A 134 11.29 5.25 -2.85
CA LEU A 134 10.52 4.09 -2.40
C LEU A 134 10.65 2.90 -3.35
N ASP A 135 10.68 3.11 -4.66
CA ASP A 135 10.80 2.03 -5.64
C ASP A 135 12.10 1.25 -5.47
N LYS A 136 13.23 1.97 -5.30
CA LYS A 136 14.54 1.37 -5.07
C LYS A 136 14.61 0.65 -3.73
N ALA A 137 13.98 1.21 -2.70
CA ALA A 137 13.89 0.58 -1.39
C ALA A 137 13.07 -0.72 -1.46
N LEU A 138 11.93 -0.71 -2.18
CA LEU A 138 11.10 -1.88 -2.42
C LEU A 138 11.83 -2.95 -3.23
N GLU A 139 12.62 -2.60 -4.24
CA GLU A 139 13.47 -3.55 -4.97
C GLU A 139 14.52 -4.22 -4.07
N THR A 140 15.16 -3.45 -3.19
CA THR A 140 16.14 -3.97 -2.24
C THR A 140 15.48 -4.94 -1.27
N VAL A 141 14.38 -4.52 -0.64
CA VAL A 141 13.62 -5.37 0.30
C VAL A 141 13.09 -6.62 -0.42
N ARG A 142 12.68 -6.52 -1.69
CA ARG A 142 12.25 -7.67 -2.50
C ARG A 142 13.40 -8.63 -2.80
N SER A 143 14.61 -8.13 -3.07
CA SER A 143 15.78 -8.97 -3.33
C SER A 143 16.23 -9.75 -2.09
N GLU A 144 16.13 -9.12 -0.91
CA GLU A 144 16.57 -9.72 0.34
C GLU A 144 15.49 -10.58 1.01
N ASN A 145 14.21 -10.25 0.77
CA ASN A 145 13.07 -10.84 1.45
C ASN A 145 11.98 -11.22 0.45
N ASP A 146 12.33 -12.00 -0.60
CA ASP A 146 11.39 -12.35 -1.68
C ASP A 146 10.07 -12.94 -1.15
N TYR A 147 10.15 -13.70 -0.06
CA TYR A 147 9.03 -14.40 0.54
C TYR A 147 7.94 -13.46 1.08
N LEU A 148 8.28 -12.20 1.36
CA LEU A 148 7.33 -11.17 1.76
C LEU A 148 6.54 -10.61 0.57
N PHE A 149 7.01 -10.84 -0.65
CA PHE A 149 6.37 -10.44 -1.88
C PHE A 149 5.76 -11.66 -2.57
N GLN A 150 4.85 -11.39 -3.49
CA GLN A 150 4.41 -12.40 -4.42
C GLN A 150 5.61 -12.74 -5.31
N GLY A 151 6.19 -13.93 -5.10
CA GLY A 151 7.27 -14.44 -5.95
C GLY A 151 6.78 -14.70 -7.38
N ALA A 152 7.73 -14.83 -8.32
CA ALA A 152 7.41 -15.31 -9.66
C ALA A 152 6.72 -16.69 -9.54
N PRO A 153 5.62 -16.93 -10.27
CA PRO A 153 4.85 -18.16 -10.12
C PRO A 153 5.73 -19.37 -10.40
N LYS A 154 5.94 -20.23 -9.39
CA LYS A 154 6.38 -21.61 -9.63
C LYS A 154 5.13 -22.42 -10.03
N PRO A 155 5.15 -23.09 -11.19
CA PRO A 155 4.00 -23.89 -11.61
C PRO A 155 3.70 -24.96 -10.54
N PRO A 156 2.43 -25.15 -10.15
CA PRO A 156 2.06 -26.21 -9.22
C PRO A 156 2.42 -27.58 -9.82
N GLN A 157 3.15 -28.41 -9.06
CA GLN A 157 3.31 -29.81 -9.38
C GLN A 157 2.00 -30.54 -9.06
N PHE A 158 1.17 -30.76 -10.06
CA PHE A 158 0.02 -31.64 -9.96
C PHE A 158 0.51 -33.09 -9.90
N VAL A 159 0.58 -33.68 -8.70
CA VAL A 159 0.65 -35.13 -8.58
C VAL A 159 -0.74 -35.70 -8.80
N ASN A 160 -0.92 -36.40 -9.92
CA ASN A 160 -2.17 -37.07 -10.24
C ASN A 160 -2.27 -38.30 -9.31
N PRO A 161 -3.28 -38.43 -8.42
CA PRO A 161 -3.35 -39.54 -7.45
C PRO A 161 -3.38 -40.94 -8.10
N ASN A 162 -3.72 -41.01 -9.39
CA ASN A 162 -3.77 -42.23 -10.18
C ASN A 162 -2.56 -42.47 -11.10
N ASN A 163 -1.49 -41.65 -11.03
CA ASN A 163 -0.28 -41.87 -11.82
C ASN A 163 1.00 -41.67 -10.97
N PRO A 164 1.68 -42.73 -10.51
CA PRO A 164 2.77 -42.61 -9.54
C PRO A 164 4.09 -42.06 -10.08
N ASN A 165 4.21 -41.72 -11.38
CA ASN A 165 5.49 -41.36 -11.97
C ASN A 165 5.47 -39.97 -12.63
N PRO A 166 6.16 -38.95 -12.06
CA PRO A 166 6.23 -37.61 -12.61
C PRO A 166 7.41 -37.41 -13.59
N ASN A 167 8.26 -38.42 -13.80
CA ASN A 167 9.34 -38.36 -14.78
C ASN A 167 8.97 -39.15 -16.04
N GLY A 168 8.77 -38.44 -17.15
CA GLY A 168 8.49 -39.00 -18.47
C GLY A 168 9.64 -39.84 -19.00
N GLN A 169 9.73 -41.10 -18.57
CA GLN A 169 10.32 -42.17 -19.35
C GLN A 169 9.16 -42.92 -20.01
N GLU A 170 9.22 -43.02 -21.35
CA GLU A 170 8.26 -43.73 -22.18
C GLU A 170 8.28 -45.22 -21.83
N ASP A 171 7.49 -45.62 -20.84
CA ASP A 171 7.17 -47.02 -20.61
C ASP A 171 6.04 -47.42 -21.56
N LYS A 172 6.36 -48.33 -22.50
CA LYS A 172 5.43 -48.99 -23.42
C LYS A 172 4.07 -49.25 -22.79
N SER A 173 3.01 -48.95 -23.53
CA SER A 173 1.62 -49.06 -23.08
C SER A 173 1.30 -50.48 -22.59
N ILE A 174 0.38 -50.61 -21.63
CA ILE A 174 -0.07 -51.93 -21.11
C ILE A 174 -0.60 -52.82 -22.26
N LEU A 175 -1.21 -52.23 -23.29
CA LEU A 175 -1.65 -52.94 -24.50
C LEU A 175 -0.47 -53.54 -25.29
N GLU A 176 0.65 -52.84 -25.30
CA GLU A 176 1.88 -53.22 -26.01
C GLU A 176 2.62 -54.35 -25.26
N LYS A 177 2.64 -54.28 -23.92
CA LYS A 177 3.17 -55.35 -23.05
C LYS A 177 2.33 -56.64 -23.12
N ILE A 178 1.01 -56.54 -23.36
CA ILE A 178 0.14 -57.70 -23.54
C ILE A 178 0.33 -58.33 -24.92
N GLN A 179 0.48 -57.53 -25.97
CA GLN A 179 0.77 -58.04 -27.33
C GLN A 179 2.12 -58.76 -27.41
N GLU A 180 3.15 -58.29 -26.69
CA GLU A 180 4.47 -58.94 -26.64
C GLU A 180 4.42 -60.30 -25.91
N ARG A 181 3.49 -60.50 -24.97
CA ARG A 181 3.32 -61.75 -24.20
C ARG A 181 2.44 -62.80 -24.90
N LEU A 182 1.70 -62.41 -25.94
CA LEU A 182 0.86 -63.32 -26.73
C LEU A 182 1.54 -63.76 -28.05
N GLY A 183 2.73 -63.24 -28.35
CA GLY A 183 3.49 -63.49 -29.57
C GLY A 183 4.69 -64.43 -29.45
N GLU A 184 4.90 -65.07 -28.28
CA GLU A 184 5.81 -66.22 -28.11
C GLU A 184 5.04 -67.53 -27.97
#